data_AF-A0A2J8I7Z1-F1
#
_entry.id   AF-A0A2J8I7Z1-F1
#
_cell.length_a   1.000
_cell.length_b   1.000
_cell.length_c   1.000
_cell.angle_alpha   90.00
_cell.angle_beta   90.00
_cell.angle_gamma   90.00
#
_symmetry.space_group_name_H-M   'P 1'
#
loop_
_entity.id
_entity.type
_entity.pdbx_description
1 polymer ?
#
loop_
_entity_poly.entity_id
_entity_poly.type
_entity_poly.pdbx_seq_one_letter_code
_entity_poly.pdbx_strand_id
1 'polypeptide(L)'
;MSQPDILKTIASFTSIEQALDHFEIEFDSRFIDEYRMQVTKIFNGYLIMQKPEDWFAARRALKNAYCKVQRGRLDPHTRSACRGCTSCQRR
;
A
#
# COMPACT_ATOMS: atom_id res chain seq x y z
N MET A 1 -1.85 -19.18 5.87
CA MET A 1 -1.02 -19.18 4.65
C MET A 1 0.42 -19.17 5.10
N SER A 2 1.23 -20.11 4.64
CA SER A 2 2.64 -20.17 5.02
C SER A 2 3.44 -19.10 4.25
N GLN A 3 4.53 -18.59 4.84
CA GLN A 3 5.45 -17.55 4.32
C GLN A 3 5.64 -17.45 2.78
N PRO A 4 5.86 -18.55 2.00
CA PRO A 4 6.14 -18.43 0.57
C PRO A 4 4.93 -18.09 -0.31
N ASP A 5 3.70 -18.16 0.20
CA ASP A 5 2.51 -17.96 -0.64
C ASP A 5 2.20 -16.49 -0.89
N ILE A 6 2.39 -15.60 0.09
CA ILE A 6 1.90 -14.22 -0.05
C ILE A 6 2.68 -13.42 -1.11
N LEU A 7 4.00 -13.57 -1.19
CA LEU A 7 4.81 -12.91 -2.22
C LEU A 7 4.52 -13.48 -3.61
N LYS A 8 4.22 -14.79 -3.72
CA LYS A 8 3.78 -15.41 -4.98
C LYS A 8 2.41 -14.89 -5.41
N THR A 9 1.47 -14.77 -4.48
CA THR A 9 0.15 -14.16 -4.73
C THR A 9 0.32 -12.73 -5.22
N ILE A 10 1.15 -11.91 -4.55
CA ILE A 10 1.41 -10.53 -4.99
C ILE A 10 2.03 -10.49 -6.40
N ALA A 11 3.00 -11.36 -6.68
CA ALA A 11 3.65 -11.45 -7.98
C ALA A 11 2.70 -11.90 -9.11
N SER A 12 1.58 -12.55 -8.77
CA SER A 12 0.55 -12.94 -9.75
C SER A 12 -0.32 -11.78 -10.22
N PHE A 13 -0.34 -10.66 -9.48
CA PHE A 13 -1.15 -9.50 -9.85
C PHE A 13 -0.54 -8.76 -11.04
N THR A 14 -1.40 -8.38 -11.97
CA THR A 14 -1.02 -7.62 -13.18
C THR A 14 -1.18 -6.12 -13.00
N SER A 15 -1.86 -5.69 -11.93
CA SER A 15 -2.12 -4.29 -11.60
C SER A 15 -2.12 -4.07 -10.09
N ILE A 16 -1.92 -2.81 -9.68
CA ILE A 16 -1.91 -2.47 -8.25
C ILE A 16 -3.33 -2.51 -7.67
N GLU A 17 -4.36 -2.29 -8.49
CA GLU A 17 -5.77 -2.38 -8.11
C GLU A 17 -6.15 -3.79 -7.66
N GLN A 18 -5.69 -4.82 -8.38
CA GLN A 18 -5.88 -6.20 -7.93
C GLN A 18 -5.29 -6.44 -6.54
N ALA A 19 -4.14 -5.86 -6.25
CA ALA A 19 -3.55 -5.94 -4.92
C ALA A 19 -4.39 -5.15 -3.89
N LEU A 20 -4.85 -3.94 -4.23
CA LEU A 20 -5.70 -3.12 -3.35
C LEU A 20 -7.02 -3.82 -3.02
N ASP A 21 -7.67 -4.43 -4.02
CA ASP A 21 -8.90 -5.22 -3.87
C ASP A 21 -8.64 -6.48 -3.05
N HIS A 22 -7.60 -7.25 -3.37
CA HIS A 22 -7.24 -8.48 -2.64
C HIS A 22 -6.94 -8.22 -1.17
N PHE A 23 -6.34 -7.05 -0.86
CA PHE A 23 -6.05 -6.65 0.51
C PHE A 23 -7.17 -5.85 1.15
N GLU A 24 -8.35 -5.72 0.53
CA GLU A 24 -9.49 -4.97 1.06
C GLU A 24 -9.07 -3.56 1.50
N ILE A 25 -8.36 -2.85 0.63
CA ILE A 25 -7.94 -1.46 0.82
C ILE A 25 -8.78 -0.60 -0.11
N GLU A 26 -9.66 0.21 0.46
CA GLU A 26 -10.39 1.22 -0.30
C GLU A 26 -9.42 2.25 -0.91
N PHE A 27 -9.65 2.61 -2.17
CA PHE A 27 -8.84 3.56 -2.92
C PHE A 27 -9.72 4.45 -3.81
N ASP A 28 -9.23 5.66 -4.14
CA ASP A 28 -9.83 6.52 -5.16
C ASP A 28 -9.27 6.09 -6.53
N SER A 29 -10.15 5.68 -7.45
CA SER A 29 -9.75 5.23 -8.79
C SER A 29 -9.00 6.32 -9.57
N ARG A 30 -9.43 7.58 -9.47
CA ARG A 30 -8.75 8.71 -10.15
C ARG A 30 -7.35 8.92 -9.59
N PHE A 31 -7.18 8.72 -8.28
CA PHE A 31 -5.87 8.79 -7.65
C PHE A 31 -4.96 7.67 -8.15
N ILE A 32 -5.48 6.44 -8.28
CA ILE A 32 -4.68 5.34 -8.83
C ILE A 32 -4.36 5.59 -10.30
N ASP A 33 -5.27 6.09 -11.12
CA ASP A 33 -4.98 6.40 -12.52
C ASP A 33 -3.81 7.37 -12.69
N GLU A 34 -3.74 8.41 -11.84
CA GLU A 34 -2.66 9.40 -11.89
C GLU A 34 -1.36 8.90 -11.24
N TYR A 35 -1.44 8.14 -10.15
CA TYR A 35 -0.29 7.82 -9.29
C TYR A 35 0.13 6.35 -9.25
N ARG A 36 -0.48 5.49 -10.08
CA ARG A 36 -0.22 4.03 -10.15
C ARG A 36 1.25 3.68 -10.04
N MET A 37 2.07 4.27 -10.92
CA MET A 37 3.50 3.98 -11.01
C MET A 37 4.24 4.33 -9.72
N GLN A 38 3.87 5.42 -9.05
CA GLN A 38 4.49 5.84 -7.80
C GLN A 38 4.11 4.89 -6.66
N VAL A 39 2.84 4.52 -6.55
CA VAL A 39 2.35 3.57 -5.54
C VAL A 39 3.02 2.21 -5.72
N THR A 40 3.04 1.66 -6.94
CA THR A 40 3.68 0.39 -7.25
C THR A 40 5.18 0.41 -6.91
N LYS A 41 5.90 1.48 -7.28
CA LYS A 41 7.33 1.60 -6.99
C LYS A 41 7.62 1.59 -5.49
N ILE A 42 6.86 2.35 -4.70
CA ILE A 42 7.04 2.41 -3.24
C ILE A 42 6.65 1.07 -2.61
N PHE A 43 5.57 0.46 -3.08
CA PHE A 43 5.12 -0.85 -2.58
C PHE A 43 6.18 -1.92 -2.82
N ASN A 44 6.73 -2.03 -4.03
CA ASN A 44 7.81 -2.98 -4.34
C ASN A 44 9.04 -2.74 -3.45
N GLY A 45 9.39 -1.48 -3.19
CA GLY A 45 10.44 -1.14 -2.23
C GLY A 45 10.15 -1.69 -0.82
N TYR A 46 8.91 -1.55 -0.35
CA TYR A 46 8.51 -2.13 0.94
C TYR A 46 8.51 -3.65 0.96
N LEU A 47 8.12 -4.32 -0.12
CA LEU A 47 8.20 -5.79 -0.21
C LEU A 47 9.65 -6.28 -0.04
N ILE A 48 10.62 -5.59 -0.66
CA ILE A 48 12.04 -5.95 -0.57
C ILE A 48 12.60 -5.70 0.84
N MET A 49 12.28 -4.54 1.43
CA MET A 49 12.83 -4.14 2.73
C MET A 49 12.19 -4.87 3.91
N GLN A 50 10.86 -5.03 3.89
CA GLN A 50 10.10 -5.57 5.02
C GLN A 50 9.91 -7.08 4.93
N LYS A 51 9.99 -7.67 3.72
CA LYS A 51 9.76 -9.09 3.46
C LYS A 51 8.52 -9.62 4.18
N PRO A 52 7.32 -9.07 3.88
CA PRO A 52 6.11 -9.41 4.61
C PRO A 52 5.84 -10.91 4.55
N GLU A 53 5.61 -11.51 5.71
CA GLU A 53 5.48 -12.96 5.86
C GLU A 53 4.04 -13.45 5.79
N ASP A 54 3.09 -12.53 5.97
CA ASP A 54 1.67 -12.83 5.97
C ASP A 54 0.85 -11.75 5.25
N TRP A 55 -0.44 -12.04 5.11
CA TRP A 55 -1.40 -11.16 4.46
C TRP A 55 -1.51 -9.79 5.14
N PHE A 56 -1.44 -9.73 6.48
CA PHE A 56 -1.57 -8.47 7.23
C PHE A 56 -0.33 -7.58 7.06
N ALA A 57 0.86 -8.17 7.05
CA ALA A 57 2.12 -7.49 6.78
C ALA A 57 2.16 -6.94 5.34
N ALA A 58 1.74 -7.75 4.36
CA ALA A 58 1.66 -7.34 2.96
C ALA A 58 0.62 -6.22 2.75
N ARG A 59 -0.56 -6.35 3.35
CA ARG A 59 -1.59 -5.31 3.39
C ARG A 59 -1.05 -4.00 3.98
N ARG A 60 -0.33 -4.08 5.10
CA ARG A 60 0.27 -2.90 5.76
C ARG A 60 1.30 -2.22 4.86
N ALA A 61 2.14 -3.01 4.17
CA ALA A 61 3.10 -2.48 3.22
C ALA A 61 2.41 -1.73 2.07
N LEU A 62 1.37 -2.31 1.46
CA LEU A 62 0.62 -1.66 0.38
C LEU A 62 -0.09 -0.40 0.85
N LYS A 63 -0.77 -0.46 2.00
CA LYS A 63 -1.45 0.69 2.58
C LYS A 63 -0.49 1.83 2.89
N ASN A 64 0.69 1.51 3.44
CA ASN A 64 1.72 2.51 3.71
C ASN A 64 2.25 3.14 2.43
N ALA A 65 2.41 2.35 1.35
CA ALA A 65 2.83 2.88 0.05
C ALA A 65 1.79 3.88 -0.50
N TYR A 66 0.52 3.49 -0.52
CA TYR A 66 -0.58 4.35 -0.96
C TYR A 66 -0.65 5.66 -0.15
N CYS A 67 -0.70 5.55 1.19
CA CYS A 67 -0.78 6.72 2.05
C CYS A 67 0.47 7.62 1.95
N LYS A 68 1.65 7.05 1.67
CA LYS A 68 2.87 7.84 1.49
C LYS A 68 2.78 8.72 0.24
N VAL A 69 2.30 8.19 -0.88
CA VAL A 69 2.09 8.99 -2.10
C VAL A 69 1.03 10.05 -1.84
N GLN A 70 -0.11 9.68 -1.27
CA GLN A 70 -1.21 10.61 -1.00
C GLN A 70 -0.78 11.76 -0.09
N ARG A 71 -0.06 11.48 1.00
CA ARG A 71 0.46 12.51 1.92
C ARG A 71 1.56 13.36 1.30
N GLY A 72 2.33 12.82 0.36
CA GLY A 72 3.33 13.58 -0.40
C GLY A 72 2.73 14.67 -1.27
N ARG A 73 1.42 14.61 -1.56
CA ARG A 73 0.67 15.62 -2.31
C ARG A 73 0.12 16.76 -1.46
N LEU A 74 0.04 16.58 -0.14
CA LEU A 74 -0.46 17.61 0.76
C LEU A 74 0.65 18.64 1.04
N ASP A 75 0.28 19.91 1.10
CA ASP A 75 1.21 20.98 1.44
C ASP A 75 1.90 20.67 2.80
N PRO A 76 3.24 20.74 2.88
CA PRO A 76 3.98 20.38 4.08
C PRO A 76 3.65 21.22 5.32
N HIS A 77 3.18 22.46 5.14
CA HIS A 77 2.82 23.40 6.18
C HIS A 77 1.36 23.26 6.63
N THR A 78 0.48 22.75 5.76
CA THR A 78 -0.93 22.50 6.09
C THR A 78 -1.23 21.04 6.40
N ARG A 79 -0.34 20.11 6.04
CA ARG A 79 -0.51 18.69 6.37
C ARG A 79 -0.45 18.54 7.88
N SER A 80 -1.61 18.32 8.49
CA SER A 80 -1.64 17.71 9.81
C SER A 80 -0.86 16.41 9.72
N ALA A 81 0.04 16.15 10.68
CA ALA A 81 0.66 14.83 10.82
C ALA A 81 -0.49 13.82 10.83
N CYS A 82 -0.70 13.11 9.72
CA CYS A 82 -1.81 12.19 9.64
C CYS A 82 -1.52 11.16 10.72
N ARG A 83 -2.31 11.24 11.82
CA ARG A 83 -2.06 10.57 13.10
C ARG A 83 -2.34 9.07 13.03
N GLY A 84 -2.08 8.47 11.86
CA GLY A 84 -2.84 7.34 11.36
C GLY A 84 -4.30 7.74 11.22
N CYS A 85 -4.89 7.63 10.02
CA CYS A 85 -6.33 7.37 10.03
C CYS A 85 -6.55 6.14 10.93
N THR A 86 -7.68 6.03 11.62
CA THR A 86 -8.02 4.88 12.48
C THR A 86 -7.85 3.52 11.77
N SER A 87 -7.81 3.52 10.44
CA SER A 87 -7.51 2.38 9.59
C SER A 87 -6.00 2.08 9.36
N CYS A 88 -5.09 3.03 9.58
CA CYS A 88 -3.62 2.87 9.57
C CYS A 88 -3.02 2.50 10.95
N GLN A 89 -3.74 2.75 12.05
CA GLN A 89 -3.22 2.57 13.42
C GLN A 89 -3.75 1.34 14.17
N ARG A 90 -4.58 0.48 13.57
CA ARG A 90 -5.11 -0.72 14.25
C ARG A 90 -4.66 -2.03 13.58
N ARG A 91 -3.49 -2.51 14.01
CA ARG A 91 -3.27 -3.80 14.68
C ARG A 91 -1.77 -3.97 14.96
#